data_AF-A0A2E8BF62-F1
#
_entry.id   AF-A0A2E8BF62-F1
#
_cell.length_a   1.000
_cell.length_b   1.000
_cell.length_c   1.000
_cell.angle_alpha   90.00
_cell.angle_beta   90.00
_cell.angle_gamma   90.00
#
_symmetry.space_group_name_H-M   'P 1'
#
loop_
_entity.id
_entity.type
_entity.pdbx_description
1 polymer ?
#
loop_
_entity_poly.entity_id
_entity_poly.type
_entity_poly.pdbx_seq_one_letter_code
_entity_poly.pdbx_strand_id
1 'polypeptide(L)'
;MQDLREASFLKPLDTVLNEAVSFLQGEPLMLMTTADLQSILALGFLESALLDRDISYSRRILPPNSHLPPDEDGLIPEQNGSRVLVVDPWDRFESSSEDVFVLSSKAIEVEFHQSPNKRRGRVDVVLQSSAIASSLAPNGKRTKR
;
A
#
# COMPACT_ATOMS: atom_id res chain seq x y z
N MET A 1 22.30 1.01 -3.52
CA MET A 1 20.98 0.57 -3.99
C MET A 1 20.38 1.74 -4.76
N GLN A 2 19.88 1.54 -5.98
CA GLN A 2 19.18 2.63 -6.70
C GLN A 2 17.89 2.96 -5.95
N ASP A 3 17.50 4.23 -5.90
CA ASP A 3 16.24 4.63 -5.25
C ASP A 3 15.06 4.08 -6.07
N LEU A 4 14.24 3.26 -5.41
CA LEU A 4 13.08 2.63 -6.04
C LEU A 4 12.09 3.68 -6.58
N ARG A 5 12.03 4.88 -5.96
CA ARG A 5 11.16 5.98 -6.40
C ARG A 5 11.58 6.59 -7.73
N GLU A 6 12.86 6.52 -8.08
CA GLU A 6 13.37 7.05 -9.34
C GLU A 6 12.97 6.17 -10.55
N ALA A 7 12.43 4.98 -10.30
CA ALA A 7 11.95 4.11 -11.36
C ALA A 7 10.84 4.82 -12.16
N SER A 8 10.94 4.77 -13.50
CA SER A 8 10.05 5.51 -14.41
C SER A 8 8.56 5.19 -14.22
N PHE A 9 8.24 4.00 -13.69
CA PHE A 9 6.87 3.56 -13.41
C PHE A 9 6.37 3.92 -12.00
N LEU A 10 7.24 4.29 -11.06
CA LEU A 10 6.84 4.75 -9.72
C LEU A 10 6.81 6.27 -9.61
N LYS A 11 7.66 6.98 -10.36
CA LYS A 11 7.69 8.45 -10.38
C LYS A 11 6.31 9.11 -10.61
N PRO A 12 5.43 8.62 -11.50
CA PRO A 12 4.08 9.19 -11.65
C PRO A 12 3.19 9.04 -10.41
N LEU A 13 3.54 8.16 -9.47
CA LEU A 13 2.78 7.87 -8.26
C LEU A 13 3.32 8.59 -7.02
N ASP A 14 4.35 9.44 -7.15
CA ASP A 14 5.02 10.09 -6.00
C ASP A 14 4.05 10.77 -5.03
N THR A 15 3.03 11.47 -5.55
CA THR A 15 2.01 12.12 -4.73
C THR A 15 1.26 11.11 -3.84
N VAL A 16 0.74 10.04 -4.46
CA VAL A 16 0.00 8.98 -3.75
C VAL A 16 0.89 8.25 -2.74
N LEU A 17 2.15 7.98 -3.11
CA LEU A 17 3.11 7.33 -2.23
C LEU A 17 3.46 8.22 -1.02
N ASN A 18 3.58 9.53 -1.22
CA ASN A 18 3.85 10.48 -0.14
C ASN A 18 2.65 10.63 0.80
N GLU A 19 1.43 10.66 0.25
CA GLU A 19 0.20 10.65 1.05
C GLU A 19 0.11 9.39 1.91
N ALA A 20 0.38 8.20 1.33
CA ALA A 20 0.39 6.95 2.07
C ALA A 20 1.45 6.94 3.19
N VAL A 21 2.66 7.45 2.91
CA VAL A 21 3.73 7.56 3.92
C VAL A 21 3.31 8.49 5.06
N SER A 22 2.71 9.64 4.75
CA SER A 22 2.19 10.59 5.76
C SER A 22 1.04 9.97 6.57
N PHE A 23 0.17 9.20 5.90
CA PHE A 23 -0.93 8.50 6.56
C PHE A 23 -0.43 7.48 7.60
N LEU A 24 0.57 6.68 7.23
CA LEU A 24 1.16 5.65 8.08
C LEU A 24 1.89 6.18 9.32
N GLN A 25 2.23 7.47 9.36
CA GLN A 25 2.88 8.10 10.52
C GLN A 25 1.90 8.57 11.60
N GLY A 26 0.59 8.54 11.33
CA GLY A 26 -0.41 8.89 12.34
C GLY A 26 -0.77 7.71 13.23
N GLU A 27 -1.02 7.99 14.52
CA GLU A 27 -1.48 7.02 15.50
C GLU A 27 -2.86 7.42 16.04
N PRO A 28 -3.77 6.47 16.31
CA PRO A 28 -3.62 5.02 16.20
C PRO A 28 -3.83 4.48 14.77
N LEU A 29 -3.06 3.44 14.37
CA LEU A 29 -3.06 2.86 13.02
C LEU A 29 -3.54 1.40 13.00
N MET A 30 -4.41 1.09 12.05
CA MET A 30 -4.82 -0.26 11.68
C MET A 30 -4.48 -0.55 10.22
N LEU A 31 -3.79 -1.66 9.96
CA LEU A 31 -3.62 -2.21 8.63
C LEU A 31 -4.71 -3.24 8.35
N MET A 32 -5.40 -3.11 7.23
CA MET A 32 -6.46 -4.02 6.83
C MET A 32 -6.17 -4.57 5.45
N THR A 33 -6.39 -5.87 5.27
CA THR A 33 -6.24 -6.50 3.95
C THR A 33 -7.00 -7.83 3.89
N THR A 34 -6.96 -8.51 2.75
CA THR A 34 -7.53 -9.86 2.54
C THR A 34 -6.45 -10.92 2.61
N ALA A 35 -6.84 -12.18 2.85
CA ALA A 35 -5.92 -13.32 2.89
C ALA A 35 -5.46 -13.80 1.49
N ASP A 36 -5.20 -12.87 0.56
CA ASP A 36 -4.67 -13.15 -0.78
C ASP A 36 -3.16 -12.95 -0.84
N LEU A 37 -2.48 -13.62 -1.78
CA LEU A 37 -1.01 -13.56 -1.87
C LEU A 37 -0.47 -12.12 -2.00
N GLN A 38 -1.03 -11.33 -2.92
CA GLN A 38 -0.61 -9.94 -3.16
C GLN A 38 -0.84 -9.07 -1.91
N SER A 39 -2.01 -9.22 -1.28
CA SER A 39 -2.40 -8.57 -0.03
C SER A 39 -1.41 -8.83 1.11
N ILE A 40 -1.05 -10.11 1.33
CA ILE A 40 -0.11 -10.51 2.39
C ILE A 40 1.32 -10.04 2.10
N LEU A 41 1.77 -10.09 0.85
CA LEU A 41 3.11 -9.59 0.48
C LEU A 41 3.22 -8.08 0.67
N ALA A 42 2.22 -7.32 0.23
CA ALA A 42 2.12 -5.89 0.43
C ALA A 42 2.11 -5.53 1.93
N LEU A 43 1.31 -6.25 2.73
CA LEU A 43 1.26 -6.09 4.18
C LEU A 43 2.64 -6.30 4.81
N GLY A 44 3.38 -7.34 4.41
CA GLY A 44 4.71 -7.62 4.94
C GLY A 44 5.70 -6.47 4.72
N PHE A 45 5.68 -5.80 3.57
CA PHE A 45 6.50 -4.61 3.33
C PHE A 45 6.12 -3.47 4.28
N LEU A 46 4.83 -3.16 4.41
CA LEU A 46 4.36 -2.07 5.28
C LEU A 46 4.69 -2.35 6.75
N GLU A 47 4.37 -3.55 7.25
CA GLU A 47 4.66 -3.96 8.62
C GLU A 47 6.17 -3.87 8.93
N SER A 48 7.02 -4.33 8.01
CA SER A 48 8.47 -4.26 8.22
C SER A 48 8.98 -2.83 8.42
N ALA A 49 8.47 -1.89 7.63
CA ALA A 49 8.85 -0.48 7.74
C ALA A 49 8.29 0.19 9.01
N LEU A 50 7.08 -0.18 9.44
CA LEU A 50 6.50 0.30 10.69
C LEU A 50 7.31 -0.18 11.89
N LEU A 51 7.68 -1.46 11.91
CA LEU A 51 8.53 -2.05 12.95
C LEU A 51 9.91 -1.39 12.98
N ASP A 52 10.53 -1.12 11.83
CA ASP A 52 11.81 -0.42 11.74
C ASP A 52 11.76 1.02 12.29
N ARG A 53 10.57 1.64 12.26
CA ARG A 53 10.31 3.00 12.75
C ARG A 53 9.66 3.05 14.14
N ASP A 54 9.45 1.91 14.79
CA ASP A 54 8.78 1.80 16.09
C ASP A 54 7.37 2.42 16.10
N ILE A 55 6.66 2.37 14.96
CA ILE A 55 5.29 2.85 14.83
C ILE A 55 4.34 1.74 15.25
N SER A 56 3.47 2.01 16.21
CA SER A 56 2.50 1.04 16.70
C SER A 56 1.36 0.84 15.72
N TYR A 57 1.02 -0.41 15.45
CA TYR A 57 -0.09 -0.75 14.55
C TYR A 57 -0.84 -1.99 15.00
N SER A 58 -2.10 -2.09 14.60
CA SER A 58 -2.88 -3.32 14.65
C SER A 58 -3.13 -3.84 13.23
N ARG A 59 -3.46 -5.12 13.08
CA ARG A 59 -3.77 -5.69 11.77
C ARG A 59 -5.07 -6.48 11.76
N ARG A 60 -5.79 -6.40 10.65
CA ARG A 60 -7.01 -7.17 10.38
C ARG A 60 -6.90 -7.82 9.00
N ILE A 61 -6.92 -9.15 8.98
CA ILE A 61 -6.89 -9.94 7.74
C ILE A 61 -8.28 -10.54 7.54
N LEU A 62 -8.95 -10.10 6.47
CA LEU A 62 -10.23 -10.63 6.04
C LEU A 62 -10.05 -11.94 5.24
N PRO A 63 -11.12 -12.72 5.04
CA PRO A 63 -11.13 -13.82 4.08
C PRO A 63 -10.58 -13.40 2.70
N PRO A 64 -10.02 -14.34 1.93
CA PRO A 64 -9.51 -14.04 0.60
C PRO A 64 -10.65 -13.56 -0.32
N ASN A 65 -10.32 -12.76 -1.33
CA ASN A 65 -11.33 -12.20 -2.25
C ASN A 65 -12.11 -13.29 -3.01
N SER A 66 -11.53 -14.48 -3.20
CA SER A 66 -12.23 -15.63 -3.78
C SER A 66 -13.45 -16.10 -2.98
N HIS A 67 -13.55 -15.74 -1.70
CA HIS A 67 -14.68 -16.08 -0.84
C HIS A 67 -15.74 -14.97 -0.79
N LEU A 68 -15.46 -13.80 -1.37
CA LEU A 68 -16.39 -12.67 -1.43
C LEU A 68 -17.19 -12.76 -2.73
N PRO A 69 -18.53 -12.63 -2.68
CA PRO A 69 -19.36 -12.55 -3.89
C PRO A 69 -18.82 -11.50 -4.87
N PRO A 70 -18.85 -11.74 -6.18
CA PRO A 70 -18.33 -10.78 -7.17
C PRO A 70 -19.02 -9.41 -7.15
N ASP A 71 -20.30 -9.39 -6.77
CA ASP A 71 -21.15 -8.20 -6.78
C ASP A 71 -21.22 -7.50 -5.41
N GLU A 72 -20.42 -7.94 -4.44
CA GLU A 72 -20.40 -7.37 -3.09
C GLU A 72 -19.08 -6.64 -2.83
N ASP A 73 -19.21 -5.35 -2.53
CA ASP A 73 -18.08 -4.51 -2.15
C ASP A 73 -17.56 -4.91 -0.76
N GLY A 74 -16.26 -4.72 -0.58
CA GLY A 74 -15.61 -4.95 0.69
C GLY A 74 -16.05 -3.93 1.73
N LEU A 75 -16.54 -4.40 2.88
CA LEU A 75 -16.90 -3.55 4.00
C LEU A 75 -15.67 -3.20 4.86
N ILE A 76 -15.40 -1.90 5.00
CA ILE A 76 -14.42 -1.39 5.94
C ILE A 76 -15.11 -1.23 7.30
N PRO A 77 -14.72 -2.02 8.32
CA PRO A 77 -15.38 -1.98 9.62
C PRO A 77 -15.14 -0.64 10.31
N GLU A 78 -16.19 -0.06 10.90
CA GLU A 78 -16.08 1.17 11.71
C GLU A 78 -15.02 1.01 12.79
N GLN A 79 -14.08 1.95 12.86
CA GLN A 79 -13.02 1.96 13.88
C GLN A 79 -13.18 3.18 14.80
N ASN A 80 -13.11 2.94 16.11
CA ASN A 80 -13.21 3.97 17.15
C ASN A 80 -11.97 4.88 17.17
N GLY A 81 -11.87 5.80 16.21
CA GLY A 81 -10.82 6.83 16.15
C GLY A 81 -9.44 6.32 15.70
N SER A 82 -9.36 5.15 15.06
CA SER A 82 -8.13 4.65 14.43
C SER A 82 -8.12 4.87 12.93
N ARG A 83 -6.98 5.34 12.42
CA ARG A 83 -6.71 5.45 10.99
C ARG A 83 -6.58 4.06 10.40
N VAL A 84 -7.23 3.79 9.27
CA VAL A 84 -7.22 2.49 8.61
C VAL A 84 -6.55 2.59 7.25
N LEU A 85 -5.43 1.89 7.05
CA LEU A 85 -4.88 1.68 5.72
C LEU A 85 -5.35 0.32 5.19
N VAL A 86 -6.11 0.35 4.11
CA VAL A 86 -6.60 -0.85 3.42
C VAL A 86 -5.68 -1.17 2.25
N VAL A 87 -5.08 -2.35 2.23
CA VAL A 87 -4.39 -2.88 1.05
C VAL A 87 -5.38 -3.69 0.23
N ASP A 88 -5.70 -3.18 -0.95
CA ASP A 88 -6.73 -3.72 -1.83
C ASP A 88 -6.23 -3.90 -3.27
N PRO A 89 -5.67 -5.08 -3.60
CA PRO A 89 -5.22 -5.36 -4.96
C PRO A 89 -6.34 -5.35 -6.01
N TRP A 90 -7.60 -5.54 -5.58
CA TRP A 90 -8.73 -5.84 -6.47
C TRP A 90 -9.76 -4.71 -6.57
N ASP A 91 -9.50 -3.56 -5.94
CA ASP A 91 -10.34 -2.35 -6.03
C ASP A 91 -11.80 -2.62 -5.59
N ARG A 92 -11.96 -3.41 -4.52
CA ARG A 92 -13.25 -3.76 -3.89
C ARG A 92 -13.63 -2.90 -2.71
N PHE A 93 -12.70 -2.15 -2.14
CA PHE A 93 -12.94 -1.30 -0.98
C PHE A 93 -12.92 0.17 -1.42
N GLU A 94 -13.98 0.90 -1.14
CA GLU A 94 -14.01 2.35 -1.30
C GLU A 94 -14.32 3.02 0.04
N SER A 95 -13.75 4.21 0.24
CA SER A 95 -14.09 5.05 1.38
C SER A 95 -13.91 6.52 1.03
N SER A 96 -14.82 7.34 1.53
CA SER A 96 -14.71 8.80 1.50
C SER A 96 -14.21 9.38 2.84
N SER A 97 -13.86 8.53 3.81
CA SER A 97 -13.39 8.96 5.12
C SER A 97 -11.93 9.40 5.07
N GLU A 98 -11.60 10.54 5.68
CA GLU A 98 -10.21 11.02 5.82
C GLU A 98 -9.34 10.10 6.70
N ASP A 99 -9.99 9.32 7.57
CA ASP A 99 -9.34 8.33 8.43
C ASP A 99 -9.10 6.99 7.73
N VAL A 100 -9.45 6.88 6.44
CA VAL A 100 -9.27 5.66 5.66
C VAL A 100 -8.43 5.94 4.42
N PHE A 101 -7.36 5.17 4.25
CA PHE A 101 -6.54 5.21 3.04
C PHE A 101 -6.61 3.87 2.32
N VAL A 102 -7.18 3.84 1.11
CA VAL A 102 -7.22 2.63 0.28
C VAL A 102 -6.06 2.62 -0.70
N LEU A 103 -5.12 1.71 -0.48
CA LEU A 103 -4.03 1.42 -1.38
C LEU A 103 -4.49 0.37 -2.41
N SER A 104 -4.93 0.86 -3.57
CA SER A 104 -5.30 0.02 -4.71
C SER A 104 -4.30 0.10 -5.86
N SER A 105 -4.37 -0.85 -6.80
CA SER A 105 -3.52 -0.82 -8.00
C SER A 105 -3.77 0.47 -8.79
N LYS A 106 -2.71 1.19 -9.19
CA LYS A 106 -2.84 2.46 -9.91
C LYS A 106 -2.45 2.32 -11.38
N ALA A 107 -3.29 2.85 -12.26
CA ALA A 107 -2.96 2.95 -13.68
C ALA A 107 -1.88 4.00 -13.90
N ILE A 108 -0.92 3.69 -14.76
CA ILE A 108 0.21 4.55 -15.10
C ILE A 108 0.43 4.57 -16.61
N GLU A 109 1.02 5.67 -17.07
CA GLU A 109 1.53 5.80 -18.43
C GLU A 109 3.02 6.19 -18.33
N VAL A 110 3.88 5.40 -18.96
CA VAL A 110 5.33 5.59 -18.92
C VAL A 110 5.89 5.69 -20.32
N GLU A 111 6.85 6.58 -20.49
CA GLU A 111 7.67 6.67 -21.69
C GLU A 111 9.05 6.11 -21.37
N PHE A 112 9.51 5.17 -22.20
CA PHE A 112 10.84 4.58 -22.03
C PHE A 112 11.83 5.34 -22.92
N HIS A 113 13.02 5.62 -22.39
CA HIS A 113 14.07 6.36 -23.10
C HIS A 113 14.41 5.84 -24.51
N GLN A 114 14.15 4.55 -24.78
CA GLN A 114 14.45 3.89 -26.06
C GLN A 114 13.26 3.82 -27.03
N SER A 115 12.08 4.35 -26.67
CA SER A 115 10.87 4.25 -27.48
C SER A 115 9.98 5.49 -27.29
N PRO A 116 9.63 6.22 -28.36
CA PRO A 116 8.73 7.37 -28.28
C PRO A 116 7.27 6.96 -27.96
N ASN A 117 6.96 5.66 -28.00
CA ASN A 117 5.64 5.16 -27.67
C ASN A 117 5.43 5.13 -26.15
N LYS A 118 4.39 5.85 -25.69
CA LYS A 118 3.88 5.73 -24.33
C LYS A 118 3.30 4.34 -24.10
N ARG A 119 3.70 3.69 -23.01
CA ARG A 119 3.15 2.41 -22.57
C ARG A 119 2.25 2.64 -21.38
N ARG A 120 1.05 2.06 -21.46
CA ARG A 120 0.07 2.06 -20.37
C ARG A 120 0.18 0.75 -19.61
N GLY A 121 0.07 0.83 -18.30
CA GLY A 121 0.11 -0.32 -17.42
C GLY A 121 -0.52 0.01 -16.07
N ARG A 122 -0.35 -0.88 -15.11
CA ARG A 122 -0.74 -0.65 -13.73
C ARG A 122 0.41 -1.04 -12.81
N VAL A 123 0.58 -0.29 -11.73
CA VAL A 123 1.46 -0.68 -10.63
C VAL A 123 0.59 -1.39 -9.61
N ASP A 124 0.97 -2.61 -9.24
CA ASP A 124 0.27 -3.38 -8.22
C ASP A 124 0.58 -2.86 -6.81
N VAL A 125 -0.20 -3.30 -5.84
CA VAL A 125 -0.08 -2.84 -4.45
C VAL A 125 1.20 -3.33 -3.78
N VAL A 126 1.79 -4.45 -4.19
CA VAL A 126 3.05 -4.95 -3.61
C VAL A 126 4.20 -4.03 -3.97
N LEU A 127 4.30 -3.63 -5.24
CA LEU A 127 5.31 -2.65 -5.68
C LEU A 127 5.11 -1.30 -4.97
N GLN A 128 3.87 -0.81 -4.88
CA GLN A 128 3.57 0.43 -4.13
C GLN A 128 3.98 0.31 -2.66
N SER A 129 3.60 -0.77 -1.97
CA SER A 129 3.97 -1.02 -0.57
C SER A 129 5.48 -1.13 -0.37
N SER A 130 6.21 -1.73 -1.30
CA SER A 130 7.67 -1.78 -1.24
C SER A 130 8.31 -0.39 -1.37
N ALA A 131 7.76 0.47 -2.24
CA ALA A 131 8.19 1.85 -2.38
C ALA A 131 7.86 2.67 -1.11
N ILE A 132 6.64 2.54 -0.58
CA ILE A 132 6.23 3.15 0.68
C ILE A 132 7.17 2.73 1.81
N ALA A 133 7.42 1.43 1.95
CA ALA A 133 8.32 0.87 2.96
C ALA A 133 9.74 1.41 2.83
N SER A 134 10.29 1.45 1.61
CA SER A 134 11.62 2.04 1.35
C SER A 134 11.68 3.53 1.69
N SER A 135 10.57 4.24 1.55
CA SER A 135 10.47 5.67 1.88
C SER A 135 10.37 5.89 3.38
N LEU A 136 9.57 5.05 4.03
CA LEU A 136 9.33 5.11 5.45
C LEU A 136 10.56 4.62 6.21
N ALA A 137 11.28 3.59 5.76
CA ALA A 137 12.46 3.04 6.42
C ALA A 137 13.59 2.72 5.42
N PRO A 138 14.24 3.75 4.82
CA PRO A 138 15.31 3.54 3.86
C PRO A 138 16.49 2.85 4.56
N ASN A 139 16.67 1.56 4.27
CA ASN A 139 17.67 0.62 4.83
C ASN A 139 17.31 -0.12 6.11
N GLY A 140 16.18 0.17 6.76
CA GLY A 140 15.72 -0.47 8.00
C GLY A 140 16.70 -0.39 9.17
N LYS A 141 16.23 -0.46 10.42
CA LYS A 141 17.16 -0.74 11.52
C LYS A 141 17.36 -2.24 11.50
N ARG A 142 18.44 -2.71 10.89
CA ARG A 142 18.82 -4.13 10.87
C ARG A 142 18.64 -4.71 12.28
N THR A 143 17.57 -5.46 12.48
CA THR A 143 17.17 -5.96 13.80
C THR A 143 18.26 -6.94 14.23
N LYS A 144 19.14 -6.50 15.14
CA LYS A 144 19.99 -7.44 15.88
C LYS A 144 19.07 -8.20 16.81
N ARG A 145 18.72 -9.43 16.42
CA ARG A 145 18.26 -10.44 17.39
C ARG A 145 19.43 -10.86 18.27
#